data_AF-K9TPK3-F1
#
_entry.id   AF-K9TPK3-F1
#
_cell.length_a   1.000
_cell.length_b   1.000
_cell.length_c   1.000
_cell.angle_alpha   90.00
_cell.angle_beta   90.00
_cell.angle_gamma   90.00
#
_symmetry.space_group_name_H-M   'P 1'
#
loop_
_entity.id
_entity.type
_entity.pdbx_description
1 polymer ?
#
loop_
_entity_poly.entity_id
_entity_poly.type
_entity_poly.pdbx_seq_one_letter_code
_entity_poly.pdbx_strand_id
1 'polypeptide(L)'
;MNTVEFDETFYRAAYPDVQSAINSGSLRSGLEHFQMFGRQEGRTQISPFYNEQFYLNRYPDVANAVMNRAFISGIDHFLQFGLAEKRTGSLLFDETWYRQRYPDVANAVTAGMFQSGLKHYRFFGQTEGRSGTSFNEFAYKQRNPDVKTAVEAGSFNSGLEHYIAFGQFEERLGNFTGTAGDDTITGFGSISELSGVDIVPGPCLIGGSLTGGECLTFQSSGVNEVDVLIGGPGQDTFILGRLEVTRNIVRTVPFYVGSGNQDFARIQNFEGGRDIIQLAGAPSDYLLESIEGNVHIFRNNVGLFQSLPSPDLVAIVEAVPSLGEESLIFVQGSLGGSISFLSPSP
;
A
#
# COMPACT_ATOMS: atom_id res chain seq x y z
N MET A 1 17.43 -26.45 -7.41
CA MET A 1 16.87 -25.27 -6.69
C MET A 1 15.36 -25.43 -6.66
N ASN A 2 14.71 -25.42 -5.50
CA ASN A 2 13.26 -25.24 -5.46
C ASN A 2 13.00 -23.75 -5.71
N THR A 3 12.57 -23.37 -6.91
CA THR A 3 12.15 -21.98 -7.16
C THR A 3 10.78 -21.80 -6.53
N VAL A 4 10.80 -21.45 -5.26
CA VAL A 4 9.61 -21.17 -4.46
C VAL A 4 8.74 -20.07 -5.09
N GLU A 5 9.33 -19.23 -5.94
CA GLU A 5 8.65 -18.18 -6.70
C GLU A 5 8.02 -18.65 -8.01
N PHE A 6 8.15 -19.93 -8.36
CA PHE A 6 7.60 -20.49 -9.58
C PHE A 6 6.16 -20.97 -9.38
N ASP A 7 5.28 -20.54 -10.27
CA ASP A 7 3.89 -20.94 -10.33
C ASP A 7 3.62 -21.82 -11.53
N GLU A 8 3.36 -23.10 -11.26
CA GLU A 8 3.18 -24.14 -12.28
C GLU A 8 1.96 -23.87 -13.17
N THR A 9 0.85 -23.45 -12.58
CA THR A 9 -0.38 -23.17 -13.32
C THR A 9 -0.19 -21.95 -14.21
N PHE A 10 0.40 -20.88 -13.67
CA PHE A 10 0.70 -19.65 -14.40
C PHE A 10 1.68 -19.89 -15.56
N TYR A 11 2.79 -20.59 -15.31
CA TYR A 11 3.82 -20.83 -16.32
C TYR A 11 3.29 -21.67 -17.48
N ARG A 12 2.49 -22.71 -17.20
CA ARG A 12 1.86 -23.56 -18.22
C ARG A 12 0.84 -22.79 -19.06
N ALA A 13 0.11 -21.87 -18.44
CA ALA A 13 -0.81 -20.99 -19.15
C ALA A 13 -0.08 -19.99 -20.06
N ALA A 14 1.05 -19.44 -19.59
CA ALA A 14 1.88 -18.51 -20.36
C ALA A 14 2.61 -19.19 -21.53
N TYR A 15 2.92 -20.50 -21.41
CA TYR A 15 3.74 -21.23 -22.37
C TYR A 15 3.05 -22.53 -22.85
N PRO A 16 2.14 -22.44 -23.84
CA PRO A 16 1.37 -23.59 -24.33
C PRO A 16 2.20 -24.73 -24.90
N ASP A 17 3.39 -24.44 -25.44
CA ASP A 17 4.33 -25.45 -25.93
C ASP A 17 4.88 -26.33 -24.79
N VAL A 18 5.14 -25.73 -23.62
CA VAL A 18 5.50 -26.45 -22.40
C VAL A 18 4.34 -27.33 -21.95
N GLN A 19 3.11 -26.80 -21.99
CA GLN A 19 1.90 -27.59 -21.70
C GLN A 19 1.76 -28.81 -22.63
N SER A 20 2.03 -28.64 -23.93
CA SER A 20 2.03 -29.75 -24.89
C SER A 20 3.12 -30.79 -24.58
N ALA A 21 4.33 -30.34 -24.23
CA ALA A 21 5.42 -31.23 -23.84
C ALA A 21 5.08 -32.06 -22.60
N ILE A 22 4.44 -31.44 -21.59
CA ILE A 22 3.93 -32.14 -20.39
C ILE A 22 2.85 -33.16 -20.78
N ASN A 23 1.87 -32.77 -21.60
CA ASN A 23 0.78 -33.66 -22.02
C ASN A 23 1.28 -34.88 -22.80
N SER A 24 2.38 -34.73 -23.55
CA SER A 24 3.03 -35.81 -24.29
C SER A 24 3.92 -36.72 -23.43
N GLY A 25 4.15 -36.37 -22.16
CA GLY A 25 5.07 -37.07 -21.26
C GLY A 25 6.55 -36.78 -21.52
N SER A 26 6.88 -35.82 -22.41
CA SER A 26 8.25 -35.40 -22.70
C SER A 26 8.86 -34.58 -21.56
N LEU A 27 8.02 -33.93 -20.75
CA LEU A 27 8.38 -33.21 -19.52
C LEU A 27 7.44 -33.62 -18.39
N ARG A 28 7.92 -33.59 -17.15
CA ARG A 28 7.17 -33.88 -15.93
C ARG A 28 6.38 -32.67 -15.43
N SER A 29 6.92 -31.47 -15.61
CA SER A 29 6.32 -30.22 -15.15
C SER A 29 6.89 -28.99 -15.87
N GLY A 30 6.20 -27.87 -15.74
CA GLY A 30 6.69 -26.56 -16.17
C GLY A 30 7.92 -26.13 -15.38
N LEU A 31 7.99 -26.49 -14.09
CA LEU A 31 9.18 -26.26 -13.28
C LEU A 31 10.41 -26.99 -13.86
N GLU A 32 10.27 -28.25 -14.28
CA GLU A 32 11.35 -28.99 -14.94
C GLU A 32 11.77 -28.28 -16.23
N HIS A 33 10.81 -27.84 -17.04
CA HIS A 33 11.09 -27.05 -18.24
C HIS A 33 11.90 -25.78 -17.92
N PHE A 34 11.43 -24.98 -16.95
CA PHE A 34 12.05 -23.71 -16.62
C PHE A 34 13.50 -23.87 -16.14
N GLN A 35 13.74 -24.90 -15.31
CA GLN A 35 15.06 -25.20 -14.78
C GLN A 35 16.04 -25.70 -15.84
N MET A 36 15.57 -26.51 -16.80
CA MET A 36 16.43 -27.12 -17.81
C MET A 36 16.63 -26.22 -19.04
N PHE A 37 15.59 -25.49 -19.44
CA PHE A 37 15.54 -24.77 -20.72
C PHE A 37 15.02 -23.34 -20.57
N GLY A 38 13.91 -23.14 -19.87
CA GLY A 38 13.18 -21.88 -19.88
C GLY A 38 14.01 -20.66 -19.44
N ARG A 39 14.91 -20.80 -18.47
CA ARG A 39 15.84 -19.72 -18.08
C ARG A 39 16.74 -19.30 -19.25
N GLN A 40 17.30 -20.26 -19.97
CA GLN A 40 18.23 -20.06 -21.09
C GLN A 40 17.51 -19.58 -22.35
N GLU A 41 16.25 -19.96 -22.51
CA GLU A 41 15.35 -19.45 -23.54
C GLU A 41 14.88 -18.01 -23.26
N GLY A 42 15.18 -17.44 -22.09
CA GLY A 42 14.72 -16.12 -21.70
C GLY A 42 13.23 -16.07 -21.34
N ARG A 43 12.64 -17.18 -20.86
CA ARG A 43 11.25 -17.20 -20.38
C ARG A 43 11.15 -16.54 -19.01
N THR A 44 10.36 -15.47 -18.93
CA THR A 44 10.29 -14.61 -17.74
C THR A 44 8.98 -14.71 -16.96
N GLN A 45 7.91 -15.22 -17.57
CA GLN A 45 6.59 -15.32 -16.95
C GLN A 45 6.49 -16.56 -16.05
N ILE A 46 7.15 -16.51 -14.89
CA ILE A 46 7.23 -17.65 -13.97
C ILE A 46 6.17 -17.66 -12.87
N SER A 47 5.62 -16.50 -12.53
CA SER A 47 4.52 -16.33 -11.58
C SER A 47 3.95 -14.90 -11.68
N PRO A 48 2.76 -14.64 -11.10
CA PRO A 48 2.20 -13.29 -11.02
C PRO A 48 3.09 -12.30 -10.22
N PHE A 49 3.93 -12.81 -9.33
CA PHE A 49 4.79 -12.02 -8.44
C PHE A 49 6.09 -11.54 -9.10
N TYR A 50 6.26 -11.80 -10.40
CA TYR A 50 7.36 -11.28 -11.18
C TYR A 50 6.89 -10.73 -12.52
N ASN A 51 7.32 -9.52 -12.85
CA ASN A 51 7.11 -8.92 -14.16
C ASN A 51 8.44 -8.33 -14.68
N GLU A 52 8.96 -8.89 -15.76
CA GLU A 52 10.26 -8.52 -16.35
C GLU A 52 10.34 -7.02 -16.67
N GLN A 53 9.33 -6.49 -17.37
CA GLN A 53 9.34 -5.09 -17.79
C GLN A 53 9.31 -4.16 -16.59
N PHE A 54 8.44 -4.44 -15.61
CA PHE A 54 8.39 -3.69 -14.36
C PHE A 54 9.73 -3.71 -13.64
N TYR A 55 10.33 -4.90 -13.49
CA TYR A 55 11.57 -5.08 -12.76
C TYR A 55 12.74 -4.33 -13.41
N LEU A 56 12.88 -4.41 -14.73
CA LEU A 56 13.95 -3.72 -15.45
C LEU A 56 13.73 -2.20 -15.50
N ASN A 57 12.48 -1.74 -15.57
CA ASN A 57 12.16 -0.30 -15.47
C ASN A 57 12.46 0.24 -14.07
N ARG A 58 12.16 -0.53 -13.03
CA ARG A 58 12.38 -0.15 -11.63
C ARG A 58 13.86 -0.16 -11.24
N TYR A 59 14.65 -1.05 -11.83
CA TYR A 59 16.06 -1.27 -11.51
C TYR A 59 16.95 -1.10 -12.75
N PRO A 60 17.31 0.16 -13.10
CA PRO A 60 18.16 0.44 -14.27
C PRO A 60 19.54 -0.22 -14.21
N ASP A 61 20.07 -0.47 -13.01
CA ASP A 61 21.31 -1.23 -12.82
C ASP A 61 21.19 -2.67 -13.33
N VAL A 62 20.06 -3.33 -13.08
CA VAL A 62 19.79 -4.67 -13.60
C VAL A 62 19.53 -4.63 -15.11
N ALA A 63 18.77 -3.65 -15.59
CA ALA A 63 18.55 -3.47 -17.04
C ALA A 63 19.88 -3.33 -17.79
N ASN A 64 20.82 -2.55 -17.25
CA ASN A 64 22.17 -2.42 -17.80
C ASN A 64 22.96 -3.75 -17.72
N ALA A 65 22.84 -4.49 -16.62
CA ALA A 65 23.50 -5.79 -16.48
C ALA A 65 22.98 -6.82 -17.49
N VAL A 66 21.67 -6.84 -17.76
CA VAL A 66 21.04 -7.69 -18.79
C VAL A 66 21.50 -7.28 -20.19
N MET A 67 21.49 -5.97 -20.50
CA MET A 67 21.99 -5.44 -21.77
C MET A 67 23.47 -5.80 -22.02
N ASN A 68 24.28 -5.79 -20.96
CA ASN A 68 25.69 -6.19 -21.00
C ASN A 68 25.91 -7.71 -20.91
N ARG A 69 24.83 -8.51 -20.94
CA ARG A 69 24.85 -9.99 -20.89
C ARG A 69 25.47 -10.58 -19.62
N ALA A 70 25.49 -9.83 -18.52
CA ALA A 70 25.85 -10.36 -17.20
C ALA A 70 24.74 -11.27 -16.64
N PHE A 71 23.49 -11.02 -17.03
CA PHE A 71 22.33 -11.87 -16.78
C PHE A 71 21.61 -12.15 -18.10
N ILE A 72 20.95 -13.31 -18.18
CA ILE A 72 20.12 -13.66 -19.35
C ILE A 72 18.88 -12.76 -19.41
N SER A 73 18.31 -12.44 -18.25
CA SER A 73 17.10 -11.66 -18.07
C SER A 73 17.03 -11.08 -16.65
N GLY A 74 16.10 -10.16 -16.42
CA GLY A 74 15.80 -9.63 -15.09
C GLY A 74 15.38 -10.73 -14.12
N ILE A 75 14.59 -11.72 -14.55
CA ILE A 75 14.19 -12.82 -13.65
C ILE A 75 15.41 -13.63 -13.19
N ASP A 76 16.43 -13.74 -14.04
CA ASP A 76 17.66 -14.44 -13.69
C ASP A 76 18.38 -13.74 -12.53
N HIS A 77 18.51 -12.40 -12.61
CA HIS A 77 19.00 -11.59 -11.51
C HIS A 77 18.09 -11.70 -10.27
N PHE A 78 16.78 -11.59 -10.44
CA PHE A 78 15.83 -11.57 -9.33
C PHE A 78 15.90 -12.84 -8.47
N LEU A 79 15.94 -14.00 -9.12
CA LEU A 79 16.02 -15.31 -8.45
C LEU A 79 17.38 -15.56 -7.78
N GLN A 80 18.46 -14.98 -8.31
CA GLN A 80 19.80 -15.15 -7.75
C GLN A 80 20.11 -14.15 -6.62
N PHE A 81 19.70 -12.89 -6.79
CA PHE A 81 20.10 -11.77 -5.95
C PHE A 81 18.91 -10.93 -5.50
N GLY A 82 17.96 -10.63 -6.40
CA GLY A 82 16.90 -9.64 -6.13
C GLY A 82 16.08 -9.91 -4.86
N LEU A 83 15.72 -11.17 -4.57
CA LEU A 83 15.01 -11.52 -3.33
C LEU A 83 15.84 -11.22 -2.08
N ALA A 84 17.12 -11.57 -2.07
CA ALA A 84 18.03 -11.32 -0.95
C ALA A 84 18.30 -9.81 -0.76
N GLU A 85 18.29 -9.07 -1.86
CA GLU A 85 18.38 -7.61 -1.90
C GLU A 85 17.05 -6.91 -1.58
N LYS A 86 15.98 -7.66 -1.27
CA LYS A 86 14.62 -7.17 -1.00
C LYS A 86 14.02 -6.34 -2.14
N ARG A 87 14.40 -6.64 -3.38
CA ARG A 87 13.86 -5.97 -4.57
C ARG A 87 12.42 -6.44 -4.84
N THR A 88 11.62 -5.54 -5.38
CA THR A 88 10.21 -5.75 -5.72
C THR A 88 10.10 -6.29 -7.15
N GLY A 89 9.59 -7.52 -7.31
CA GLY A 89 9.51 -8.22 -8.59
C GLY A 89 8.30 -7.84 -9.46
N SER A 90 7.20 -7.42 -8.84
CA SER A 90 5.99 -6.95 -9.52
C SER A 90 5.19 -6.01 -8.61
N LEU A 91 4.10 -5.45 -9.12
CA LEU A 91 3.17 -4.62 -8.34
C LEU A 91 2.36 -5.40 -7.30
N LEU A 92 2.38 -6.74 -7.34
CA LEU A 92 1.53 -7.58 -6.48
C LEU A 92 2.12 -7.83 -5.09
N PHE A 93 3.38 -7.47 -4.85
CA PHE A 93 4.03 -7.75 -3.57
C PHE A 93 5.23 -6.85 -3.32
N ASP A 94 5.38 -6.35 -2.09
CA ASP A 94 6.53 -5.58 -1.62
C ASP A 94 7.15 -6.26 -0.39
N GLU A 95 8.37 -6.79 -0.54
CA GLU A 95 9.06 -7.53 0.52
C GLU A 95 9.39 -6.66 1.74
N THR A 96 9.74 -5.39 1.51
CA THR A 96 10.14 -4.49 2.59
C THR A 96 8.92 -4.09 3.39
N TRP A 97 7.89 -3.59 2.70
CA TRP A 97 6.62 -3.20 3.32
C TRP A 97 5.97 -4.38 4.04
N TYR A 98 5.89 -5.55 3.40
CA TYR A 98 5.21 -6.72 3.98
C TYR A 98 5.87 -7.18 5.28
N ARG A 99 7.20 -7.13 5.36
CA ARG A 99 7.93 -7.51 6.59
C ARG A 99 7.88 -6.43 7.67
N GLN A 100 7.80 -5.16 7.29
CA GLN A 100 7.56 -4.07 8.23
C GLN A 100 6.16 -4.18 8.84
N ARG A 101 5.16 -4.46 8.01
CA ARG A 101 3.76 -4.63 8.41
C ARG A 101 3.50 -5.88 9.25
N TYR A 102 4.17 -6.99 8.95
CA TYR A 102 3.95 -8.28 9.60
C TYR A 102 5.20 -8.78 10.35
N PRO A 103 5.41 -8.34 11.60
CA PRO A 103 6.57 -8.75 12.41
C PRO A 103 6.67 -10.27 12.63
N ASP A 104 5.54 -10.97 12.69
CA ASP A 104 5.50 -12.44 12.78
C ASP A 104 6.20 -13.09 11.57
N VAL A 105 5.94 -12.58 10.36
CA VAL A 105 6.59 -13.05 9.14
C VAL A 105 8.04 -12.62 9.10
N ALA A 106 8.36 -11.37 9.47
CA ALA A 106 9.74 -10.90 9.51
C ALA A 106 10.62 -11.75 10.43
N ASN A 107 10.07 -12.15 11.58
CA ASN A 107 10.72 -13.06 12.52
C ASN A 107 10.88 -14.47 11.92
N ALA A 108 9.85 -15.01 11.28
CA ALA A 108 9.91 -16.31 10.63
C ALA A 108 10.92 -16.38 9.47
N VAL A 109 11.04 -15.31 8.67
CA VAL A 109 12.06 -15.17 7.64
C VAL A 109 13.46 -15.11 8.25
N THR A 110 13.65 -14.31 9.30
CA THR A 110 14.94 -14.20 10.02
C THR A 110 15.36 -15.53 10.65
N ALA A 111 14.39 -16.31 11.14
CA ALA A 111 14.61 -17.65 11.67
C ALA A 111 14.82 -18.73 10.59
N GLY A 112 14.74 -18.38 9.30
CA GLY A 112 14.91 -19.29 8.17
C GLY A 112 13.72 -20.23 7.94
N MET A 113 12.57 -20.01 8.58
CA MET A 113 11.34 -20.80 8.34
C MET A 113 10.77 -20.50 6.95
N PHE A 114 10.85 -19.23 6.53
CA PHE A 114 10.56 -18.79 5.16
C PHE A 114 11.82 -18.20 4.54
N GLN A 115 11.98 -18.39 3.22
CA GLN A 115 13.10 -17.79 2.48
C GLN A 115 12.92 -16.29 2.28
N SER A 116 11.68 -15.83 2.20
CA SER A 116 11.26 -14.46 1.93
C SER A 116 9.85 -14.24 2.51
N GLY A 117 9.47 -12.97 2.71
CA GLY A 117 8.08 -12.60 2.95
C GLY A 117 7.19 -13.00 1.78
N LEU A 118 7.68 -12.89 0.54
CA LEU A 118 6.96 -13.34 -0.66
C LEU A 118 6.54 -14.81 -0.60
N LYS A 119 7.44 -15.68 -0.14
CA LYS A 119 7.12 -17.11 0.09
C LYS A 119 5.96 -17.25 1.06
N HIS A 120 5.99 -16.55 2.19
CA HIS A 120 4.88 -16.59 3.13
C HIS A 120 3.59 -16.09 2.48
N TYR A 121 3.65 -14.94 1.80
CA TYR A 121 2.48 -14.32 1.20
C TYR A 121 1.80 -15.24 0.18
N ARG A 122 2.58 -15.83 -0.73
CA ARG A 122 2.09 -16.71 -1.77
C ARG A 122 1.37 -17.94 -1.20
N PHE A 123 1.96 -18.59 -0.20
CA PHE A 123 1.44 -19.86 0.33
C PHE A 123 0.44 -19.71 1.48
N PHE A 124 0.43 -18.56 2.17
CA PHE A 124 -0.38 -18.34 3.38
C PHE A 124 -1.03 -16.96 3.37
N GLY A 125 -0.27 -15.89 3.17
CA GLY A 125 -0.74 -14.52 3.36
C GLY A 125 -1.97 -14.14 2.53
N GLN A 126 -2.06 -14.58 1.27
CA GLN A 126 -3.25 -14.36 0.43
C GLN A 126 -4.51 -14.99 1.05
N THR A 127 -4.43 -16.25 1.49
CA THR A 127 -5.56 -16.97 2.12
C THR A 127 -5.89 -16.45 3.51
N GLU A 128 -4.91 -15.87 4.20
CA GLU A 128 -5.10 -15.15 5.47
C GLU A 128 -5.73 -13.76 5.27
N GLY A 129 -5.91 -13.31 4.02
CA GLY A 129 -6.45 -11.99 3.70
C GLY A 129 -5.48 -10.84 3.96
N ARG A 130 -4.17 -11.12 4.09
CA ARG A 130 -3.14 -10.09 4.27
C ARG A 130 -2.96 -9.25 3.00
N SER A 131 -2.57 -8.00 3.18
CA SER A 131 -2.14 -7.13 2.08
C SER A 131 -0.71 -7.49 1.70
N GLY A 132 -0.39 -7.61 0.40
CA GLY A 132 0.98 -7.86 -0.08
C GLY A 132 1.81 -6.58 -0.27
N THR A 133 1.14 -5.43 -0.33
CA THR A 133 1.69 -4.09 -0.52
C THR A 133 0.91 -3.10 0.35
N SER A 134 1.21 -1.81 0.27
CA SER A 134 0.41 -0.75 0.90
C SER A 134 -1.05 -0.71 0.45
N PHE A 135 -1.42 -1.38 -0.66
CA PHE A 135 -2.82 -1.53 -1.05
C PHE A 135 -3.59 -2.35 -0.01
N ASN A 136 -4.62 -1.74 0.58
CA ASN A 136 -5.40 -2.34 1.65
C ASN A 136 -6.44 -3.32 1.09
N GLU A 137 -6.01 -4.58 0.97
CA GLU A 137 -6.79 -5.71 0.47
C GLU A 137 -8.14 -5.86 1.18
N PHE A 138 -8.17 -5.63 2.49
CA PHE A 138 -9.39 -5.71 3.28
C PHE A 138 -10.35 -4.57 2.98
N ALA A 139 -9.88 -3.32 3.02
CA ALA A 139 -10.69 -2.14 2.72
C ALA A 139 -11.32 -2.24 1.34
N TYR A 140 -10.53 -2.65 0.35
CA TYR A 140 -10.98 -2.80 -1.02
C TYR A 140 -12.08 -3.87 -1.16
N LYS A 141 -11.91 -5.05 -0.57
CA LYS A 141 -12.93 -6.12 -0.59
C LYS A 141 -14.18 -5.76 0.24
N GLN A 142 -14.03 -4.99 1.32
CA GLN A 142 -15.16 -4.53 2.12
C GLN A 142 -16.04 -3.56 1.31
N ARG A 143 -15.42 -2.67 0.53
CA ARG A 143 -16.11 -1.71 -0.35
C ARG A 143 -16.68 -2.36 -1.62
N ASN A 144 -16.11 -3.48 -2.05
CA ASN A 144 -16.46 -4.17 -3.29
C ASN A 144 -16.86 -5.64 -3.03
N PRO A 145 -18.10 -5.90 -2.55
CA PRO A 145 -18.55 -7.26 -2.23
C PRO A 145 -18.56 -8.22 -3.43
N ASP A 146 -18.70 -7.70 -4.64
CA ASP A 146 -18.57 -8.45 -5.90
C ASP A 146 -17.14 -8.99 -6.07
N VAL A 147 -16.13 -8.18 -5.80
CA VAL A 147 -14.72 -8.59 -5.85
C VAL A 147 -14.42 -9.58 -4.75
N LYS A 148 -14.92 -9.34 -3.53
CA LYS A 148 -14.77 -10.31 -2.43
C LYS A 148 -15.29 -11.69 -2.86
N THR A 149 -16.48 -11.74 -3.45
CA THR A 149 -17.08 -12.98 -3.95
C THR A 149 -16.22 -13.62 -5.05
N ALA A 150 -15.69 -12.82 -5.98
CA ALA A 150 -14.83 -13.32 -7.06
C ALA A 150 -13.51 -13.89 -6.55
N VAL A 151 -12.89 -13.27 -5.54
CA VAL A 151 -11.67 -13.77 -4.89
C VAL A 151 -11.96 -15.06 -4.13
N GLU A 152 -13.06 -15.12 -3.37
CA GLU A 152 -13.48 -16.34 -2.65
C GLU A 152 -13.82 -17.50 -3.60
N ALA A 153 -14.32 -17.19 -4.80
CA ALA A 153 -14.56 -18.16 -5.87
C ALA A 153 -13.29 -18.58 -6.64
N GLY A 154 -12.14 -17.95 -6.37
CA GLY A 154 -10.87 -18.22 -7.04
C GLY A 154 -10.76 -17.63 -8.45
N SER A 155 -11.64 -16.71 -8.85
CA SER A 155 -11.54 -15.99 -10.12
C SER A 155 -10.36 -15.01 -10.13
N PHE A 156 -9.95 -14.54 -8.95
CA PHE A 156 -8.77 -13.72 -8.71
C PHE A 156 -8.04 -14.25 -7.48
N ASN A 157 -6.71 -14.16 -7.44
CA ASN A 157 -5.92 -14.54 -6.27
C ASN A 157 -6.01 -13.50 -5.15
N SER A 158 -6.27 -12.23 -5.50
CA SER A 158 -6.43 -11.13 -4.54
C SER A 158 -7.30 -10.00 -5.11
N GLY A 159 -7.80 -9.14 -4.22
CA GLY A 159 -8.43 -7.88 -4.57
C GLY A 159 -7.46 -6.92 -5.25
N LEU A 160 -6.18 -6.92 -4.88
CA LEU A 160 -5.13 -6.17 -5.57
C LEU A 160 -4.97 -6.60 -7.05
N GLU A 161 -5.00 -7.91 -7.33
CA GLU A 161 -4.96 -8.42 -8.70
C GLU A 161 -6.16 -7.92 -9.51
N HIS A 162 -7.37 -7.99 -8.94
CA HIS A 162 -8.56 -7.40 -9.55
C HIS A 162 -8.40 -5.90 -9.75
N TYR A 163 -7.90 -5.16 -8.76
CA TYR A 163 -7.78 -3.71 -8.84
C TYR A 163 -6.84 -3.28 -9.96
N ILE A 164 -5.67 -3.93 -10.07
CA ILE A 164 -4.69 -3.67 -11.13
C ILE A 164 -5.28 -3.99 -12.51
N ALA A 165 -6.01 -5.09 -12.65
CA ALA A 165 -6.54 -5.51 -13.96
C ALA A 165 -7.79 -4.74 -14.38
N PHE A 166 -8.65 -4.37 -13.42
CA PHE A 166 -10.00 -3.84 -13.67
C PHE A 166 -10.33 -2.64 -12.80
N GLY A 167 -10.23 -2.77 -11.47
CA GLY A 167 -10.80 -1.79 -10.54
C GLY A 167 -10.30 -0.36 -10.74
N GLN A 168 -9.01 -0.18 -11.04
CA GLN A 168 -8.42 1.14 -11.31
C GLN A 168 -8.96 1.82 -12.59
N PHE A 169 -9.55 1.04 -13.49
CA PHE A 169 -10.19 1.49 -14.73
C PHE A 169 -11.73 1.55 -14.62
N GLU A 170 -12.28 1.15 -13.48
CA GLU A 170 -13.72 1.13 -13.15
C GLU A 170 -14.10 2.26 -12.18
N GLU A 171 -13.24 3.28 -12.03
CA GLU A 171 -13.40 4.38 -11.06
C GLU A 171 -13.56 3.88 -9.61
N ARG A 172 -13.05 2.67 -9.31
CA ARG A 172 -13.04 2.18 -7.93
C ARG A 172 -11.93 2.85 -7.15
N LEU A 173 -12.25 3.23 -5.92
CA LEU A 173 -11.30 3.85 -5.01
C LEU A 173 -10.18 2.86 -4.60
N GLY A 174 -8.94 3.21 -4.90
CA GLY A 174 -7.75 2.55 -4.34
C GLY A 174 -7.51 3.00 -2.90
N ASN A 175 -7.34 2.06 -1.97
CA ASN A 175 -7.07 2.37 -0.56
C ASN A 175 -5.63 1.96 -0.24
N PHE A 176 -4.79 2.92 0.15
CA PHE A 176 -3.37 2.70 0.41
C PHE A 176 -3.01 3.13 1.84
N THR A 177 -2.45 2.21 2.62
CA THR A 177 -2.20 2.40 4.05
C THR A 177 -0.80 1.93 4.42
N GLY A 178 -0.15 2.64 5.34
CA GLY A 178 1.19 2.30 5.79
C GLY A 178 1.21 1.31 6.95
N THR A 179 2.20 1.50 7.80
CA THR A 179 2.61 0.66 8.92
C THR A 179 2.81 1.56 10.16
N ALA A 180 3.43 1.02 11.21
CA ALA A 180 3.73 1.76 12.44
C ALA A 180 5.17 2.33 12.43
N GLY A 181 5.71 2.62 11.25
CA GLY A 181 7.05 3.13 11.04
C GLY A 181 7.13 3.82 9.68
N ASP A 182 8.22 4.51 9.39
CA ASP A 182 8.37 5.30 8.17
C ASP A 182 8.04 4.51 6.89
N ASP A 183 7.10 5.02 6.11
CA ASP A 183 6.63 4.42 4.89
C ASP A 183 6.86 5.31 3.66
N THR A 184 6.95 4.69 2.49
CA THR A 184 6.78 5.38 1.20
C THR A 184 5.62 4.73 0.47
N ILE A 185 4.52 5.46 0.36
CA ILE A 185 3.27 4.99 -0.22
C ILE A 185 3.05 5.72 -1.54
N THR A 186 2.93 4.96 -2.62
CA THR A 186 2.57 5.49 -3.93
C THR A 186 1.20 4.96 -4.32
N GLY A 187 0.24 5.87 -4.42
CA GLY A 187 -1.08 5.58 -4.94
C GLY A 187 -1.04 5.32 -6.45
N PHE A 188 -2.01 4.56 -6.93
CA PHE A 188 -2.24 4.38 -8.36
C PHE A 188 -3.73 4.17 -8.63
N GLY A 189 -4.11 4.34 -9.90
CA GLY A 189 -5.50 4.43 -10.33
C GLY A 189 -6.01 5.86 -10.42
N SER A 190 -7.25 6.02 -10.85
CA SER A 190 -7.86 7.34 -11.08
C SER A 190 -8.42 8.01 -9.83
N ILE A 191 -8.67 7.25 -8.76
CA ILE A 191 -9.14 7.76 -7.48
C ILE A 191 -8.46 6.97 -6.37
N SER A 192 -7.76 7.66 -5.46
CA SER A 192 -7.08 6.98 -4.36
C SER A 192 -7.17 7.70 -3.02
N GLU A 193 -7.14 6.91 -1.94
CA GLU A 193 -6.99 7.37 -0.56
C GLU A 193 -5.65 6.84 -0.04
N LEU A 194 -4.80 7.75 0.48
CA LEU A 194 -3.48 7.41 1.04
C LEU A 194 -3.40 7.83 2.50
N SER A 195 -2.88 6.94 3.35
CA SER A 195 -2.55 7.26 4.74
C SER A 195 -1.27 6.55 5.16
N GLY A 196 -0.33 7.26 5.78
CA GLY A 196 0.92 6.65 6.26
C GLY A 196 0.73 5.75 7.49
N VAL A 197 -0.38 5.88 8.20
CA VAL A 197 -0.64 5.13 9.42
C VAL A 197 -1.04 3.66 9.16
N ASP A 198 -0.80 2.80 10.14
CA ASP A 198 -1.17 1.39 10.08
C ASP A 198 -2.68 1.19 10.27
N ILE A 199 -3.34 0.66 9.24
CA ILE A 199 -4.78 0.36 9.24
C ILE A 199 -5.01 -1.10 8.87
N VAL A 200 -5.67 -1.82 9.77
CA VAL A 200 -5.73 -3.29 9.75
C VAL A 200 -7.15 -3.79 9.93
N PRO A 201 -7.48 -5.00 9.45
CA PRO A 201 -8.69 -5.70 9.88
C PRO A 201 -8.64 -5.93 11.39
N GLY A 202 -9.73 -5.58 12.08
CA GLY A 202 -9.91 -5.83 13.49
C GLY A 202 -11.39 -5.97 13.84
N PRO A 203 -11.74 -6.25 15.10
CA PRO A 203 -13.13 -6.49 15.47
C PRO A 203 -14.02 -5.26 15.21
N CYS A 204 -15.18 -5.46 14.59
CA CYS A 204 -16.17 -4.40 14.46
C CYS A 204 -16.76 -4.00 15.81
N LEU A 205 -16.47 -2.76 16.23
CA LEU A 205 -16.99 -2.17 17.45
C LEU A 205 -18.01 -1.08 17.11
N ILE A 206 -19.31 -1.36 17.29
CA ILE A 206 -20.32 -0.31 17.27
C ILE A 206 -20.47 0.21 18.69
N GLY A 207 -19.87 1.39 18.86
CA GLY A 207 -19.80 2.07 20.13
C GLY A 207 -19.15 1.27 21.25
N GLY A 208 -18.03 0.61 20.96
CA GLY A 208 -17.30 -0.18 21.96
C GLY A 208 -17.96 -1.50 22.34
N SER A 209 -19.03 -1.92 21.64
CA SER A 209 -19.53 -3.31 21.71
C SER A 209 -19.14 -4.06 20.46
N LEU A 210 -18.67 -5.30 20.64
CA LEU A 210 -18.48 -6.24 19.55
C LEU A 210 -19.81 -6.48 18.84
N THR A 211 -19.81 -6.31 17.52
CA THR A 211 -20.98 -6.56 16.67
C THR A 211 -20.83 -7.81 15.80
N GLY A 212 -19.67 -8.46 15.86
CA GLY A 212 -19.28 -9.54 14.97
C GLY A 212 -18.75 -9.00 13.63
N GLY A 213 -17.94 -9.81 12.96
CA GLY A 213 -17.25 -9.41 11.74
C GLY A 213 -16.03 -8.52 11.98
N GLU A 214 -15.42 -8.10 10.88
CA GLU A 214 -14.19 -7.31 10.86
C GLU A 214 -14.42 -5.92 10.24
N CYS A 215 -13.72 -4.94 10.78
CA CYS A 215 -13.73 -3.54 10.42
C CYS A 215 -12.30 -3.01 10.38
N LEU A 216 -12.08 -1.89 9.70
CA LEU A 216 -10.78 -1.20 9.74
C LEU A 216 -10.51 -0.65 11.14
N THR A 217 -9.35 -1.01 11.69
CA THR A 217 -8.83 -0.56 12.97
C THR A 217 -7.49 0.12 12.76
N PHE A 218 -7.29 1.26 13.38
CA PHE A 218 -6.03 2.01 13.33
C PHE A 218 -5.09 1.49 14.42
N GLN A 219 -3.89 1.04 14.04
CA GLN A 219 -2.86 0.54 14.96
C GLN A 219 -1.76 1.57 15.25
N SER A 220 -1.58 2.57 14.36
CA SER A 220 -0.72 3.72 14.59
C SER A 220 -1.47 5.04 14.33
N SER A 221 -0.81 6.15 14.65
CA SER A 221 -1.32 7.51 14.41
C SER A 221 -0.27 8.43 13.78
N GLY A 222 0.81 7.91 13.21
CA GLY A 222 1.86 8.75 12.61
C GLY A 222 2.88 9.28 13.62
N VAL A 223 2.82 8.89 14.89
CA VAL A 223 3.64 9.53 15.95
C VAL A 223 5.04 8.94 15.95
N ASN A 224 6.04 9.81 15.82
CA ASN A 224 7.44 9.47 15.51
C ASN A 224 7.64 8.78 14.15
N GLU A 225 6.76 9.05 13.18
CA GLU A 225 6.83 8.50 11.82
C GLU A 225 7.00 9.66 10.82
N VAL A 226 7.89 9.49 9.84
CA VAL A 226 7.99 10.37 8.67
C VAL A 226 7.63 9.58 7.42
N ASP A 227 6.40 9.77 6.96
CA ASP A 227 5.87 9.04 5.81
C ASP A 227 5.97 9.88 4.55
N VAL A 228 6.22 9.23 3.42
CA VAL A 228 6.14 9.83 2.09
C VAL A 228 4.88 9.33 1.41
N LEU A 229 3.95 10.24 1.12
CA LEU A 229 2.69 9.94 0.42
C LEU A 229 2.74 10.54 -0.98
N ILE A 230 2.70 9.70 -2.00
CA ILE A 230 2.84 10.07 -3.40
C ILE A 230 1.53 9.77 -4.12
N GLY A 231 0.87 10.80 -4.63
CA GLY A 231 -0.37 10.66 -5.41
C GLY A 231 -0.21 9.80 -6.66
N GLY A 232 -1.33 9.27 -7.14
CA GLY A 232 -1.46 8.65 -8.44
C GLY A 232 -1.67 9.71 -9.54
N PRO A 233 -2.03 9.28 -10.77
CA PRO A 233 -2.36 10.20 -11.86
C PRO A 233 -3.77 10.85 -11.73
N GLY A 234 -4.52 10.44 -10.71
CA GLY A 234 -5.95 10.68 -10.55
C GLY A 234 -6.29 11.75 -9.54
N GLN A 235 -7.47 11.65 -8.94
CA GLN A 235 -7.82 12.39 -7.74
C GLN A 235 -7.36 11.62 -6.51
N ASP A 236 -6.47 12.24 -5.74
CA ASP A 236 -5.93 11.62 -4.54
C ASP A 236 -6.38 12.33 -3.27
N THR A 237 -6.71 11.55 -2.25
CA THR A 237 -7.04 12.04 -0.92
C THR A 237 -5.99 11.59 0.09
N PHE A 238 -5.21 12.54 0.60
CA PHE A 238 -4.20 12.32 1.63
C PHE A 238 -4.84 12.43 3.02
N ILE A 239 -4.94 11.30 3.73
CA ILE A 239 -5.63 11.21 5.03
C ILE A 239 -4.64 11.45 6.16
N LEU A 240 -4.71 12.65 6.76
CA LEU A 240 -3.90 13.08 7.91
C LEU A 240 -4.72 13.24 9.21
N GLY A 241 -5.93 12.71 9.20
CA GLY A 241 -6.78 12.68 10.37
C GLY A 241 -8.15 12.07 10.06
N ARG A 242 -8.84 11.66 11.11
CA ARG A 242 -10.14 10.96 11.00
C ARG A 242 -11.11 11.35 12.09
N LEU A 243 -12.34 10.87 11.93
CA LEU A 243 -13.28 10.73 13.02
C LEU A 243 -13.15 9.36 13.67
N GLU A 244 -13.35 9.34 14.97
CA GLU A 244 -13.50 8.14 15.76
C GLU A 244 -14.86 8.16 16.45
N VAL A 245 -15.69 7.19 16.09
CA VAL A 245 -17.05 7.06 16.63
C VAL A 245 -17.05 5.98 17.69
N THR A 246 -17.32 6.38 18.93
CA THR A 246 -17.63 5.48 20.05
C THR A 246 -19.11 5.64 20.44
N ARG A 247 -19.61 4.86 21.41
CA ARG A 247 -21.07 4.65 21.63
C ARG A 247 -21.86 5.95 21.73
N ASN A 248 -21.27 6.98 22.33
CA ASN A 248 -21.90 8.29 22.53
C ASN A 248 -20.98 9.48 22.18
N ILE A 249 -19.79 9.24 21.63
CA ILE A 249 -18.79 10.30 21.42
C ILE A 249 -18.19 10.13 20.04
N VAL A 250 -18.34 11.16 19.21
CA VAL A 250 -17.55 11.36 17.99
C VAL A 250 -16.40 12.28 18.37
N ARG A 251 -15.16 11.81 18.21
CA ARG A 251 -13.96 12.63 18.41
C ARG A 251 -13.14 12.70 17.14
N THR A 252 -12.44 13.81 16.96
CA THR A 252 -11.46 14.01 15.89
C THR A 252 -10.12 13.46 16.34
N VAL A 253 -9.47 12.66 15.49
CA VAL A 253 -8.17 12.06 15.74
C VAL A 253 -7.21 12.56 14.66
N PRO A 254 -6.36 13.55 14.96
CA PRO A 254 -5.30 13.97 14.03
C PRO A 254 -4.20 12.92 13.98
N PHE A 255 -3.49 12.83 12.86
CA PHE A 255 -2.28 12.03 12.70
C PHE A 255 -1.03 12.93 12.78
N TYR A 256 0.12 12.32 13.05
CA TYR A 256 1.42 13.01 13.17
C TYR A 256 1.42 14.10 14.25
N VAL A 257 0.73 13.85 15.37
CA VAL A 257 0.64 14.78 16.50
C VAL A 257 1.27 14.16 17.74
N GLY A 258 2.31 14.79 18.26
CA GLY A 258 2.94 14.41 19.52
C GLY A 258 4.45 14.57 19.60
N SER A 259 5.15 14.75 18.48
CA SER A 259 6.64 14.74 18.46
C SER A 259 7.28 15.99 17.83
N GLY A 260 6.50 17.06 17.66
CA GLY A 260 6.98 18.38 17.24
C GLY A 260 7.18 18.46 15.74
N ASN A 261 8.44 18.57 15.31
CA ASN A 261 8.79 18.60 13.89
C ASN A 261 9.48 17.31 13.45
N GLN A 262 9.32 16.23 14.23
CA GLN A 262 9.98 14.95 13.99
C GLN A 262 9.07 13.93 13.30
N ASP A 263 7.75 14.13 13.35
CA ASP A 263 6.73 13.27 12.79
C ASP A 263 5.83 14.05 11.85
N PHE A 264 5.78 13.68 10.58
CA PHE A 264 4.93 14.37 9.59
C PHE A 264 4.78 13.54 8.31
N ALA A 265 3.69 13.79 7.57
CA ALA A 265 3.56 13.30 6.20
C ALA A 265 4.23 14.25 5.20
N ARG A 266 5.14 13.73 4.39
CA ARG A 266 5.67 14.39 3.19
C ARG A 266 4.79 14.01 2.00
N ILE A 267 4.00 14.96 1.52
CA ILE A 267 3.09 14.76 0.38
C ILE A 267 3.79 15.20 -0.90
N GLN A 268 3.85 14.29 -1.87
CA GLN A 268 4.46 14.50 -3.19
C GLN A 268 3.43 14.33 -4.31
N ASN A 269 3.70 14.98 -5.44
CA ASN A 269 2.82 15.01 -6.62
C ASN A 269 1.42 15.57 -6.32
N PHE A 270 1.28 16.48 -5.37
CA PHE A 270 0.00 17.11 -5.07
C PHE A 270 -0.43 18.05 -6.20
N GLU A 271 -1.58 17.80 -6.80
CA GLU A 271 -2.19 18.62 -7.83
C GLU A 271 -3.34 19.48 -7.26
N GLY A 272 -3.09 20.78 -7.05
CA GLY A 272 -4.10 21.74 -6.60
C GLY A 272 -5.34 21.76 -7.51
N GLY A 273 -6.53 21.82 -6.89
CA GLY A 273 -7.82 21.73 -7.59
C GLY A 273 -8.24 20.32 -8.01
N ARG A 274 -7.40 19.30 -7.80
CA ARG A 274 -7.74 17.88 -8.01
C ARG A 274 -7.63 17.08 -6.71
N ASP A 275 -6.49 17.20 -6.05
CA ASP A 275 -6.17 16.45 -4.85
C ASP A 275 -6.66 17.13 -3.58
N ILE A 276 -6.84 16.30 -2.56
CA ILE A 276 -7.44 16.68 -1.29
C ILE A 276 -6.54 16.21 -0.15
N ILE A 277 -6.42 17.05 0.88
CA ILE A 277 -5.83 16.69 2.17
C ILE A 277 -6.96 16.69 3.20
N GLN A 278 -7.18 15.55 3.84
CA GLN A 278 -8.14 15.43 4.93
C GLN A 278 -7.45 15.66 6.28
N LEU A 279 -7.96 16.62 7.04
CA LEU A 279 -7.47 17.02 8.36
C LEU A 279 -8.55 16.84 9.42
N ALA A 280 -8.17 16.47 10.64
CA ALA A 280 -9.10 16.31 11.75
C ALA A 280 -9.29 17.65 12.51
N GLY A 281 -10.51 17.99 12.90
CA GLY A 281 -10.78 19.20 13.69
C GLY A 281 -11.18 20.41 12.84
N ALA A 282 -10.89 21.62 13.31
CA ALA A 282 -11.30 22.86 12.65
C ALA A 282 -10.18 23.50 11.83
N PRO A 283 -10.52 24.27 10.77
CA PRO A 283 -9.54 25.08 10.05
C PRO A 283 -8.69 25.96 10.99
N SER A 284 -9.30 26.49 12.05
CA SER A 284 -8.62 27.31 13.08
C SER A 284 -7.58 26.54 13.90
N ASP A 285 -7.61 25.21 13.88
CA ASP A 285 -6.60 24.39 14.56
C ASP A 285 -5.29 24.36 13.76
N TYR A 286 -5.27 24.83 12.52
CA TYR A 286 -4.13 24.69 11.62
C TYR A 286 -3.53 26.03 11.19
N LEU A 287 -2.23 26.01 10.95
CA LEU A 287 -1.44 27.09 10.38
C LEU A 287 -0.72 26.56 9.15
N LEU A 288 -0.87 27.27 8.02
CA LEU A 288 -0.22 26.94 6.75
C LEU A 288 0.91 27.95 6.51
N GLU A 289 2.14 27.46 6.35
CA GLU A 289 3.31 28.30 6.07
C GLU A 289 3.97 27.88 4.76
N SER A 290 4.14 28.81 3.82
CA SER A 290 4.89 28.57 2.60
C SER A 290 6.39 28.75 2.85
N ILE A 291 7.17 27.67 2.75
CA ILE A 291 8.61 27.64 3.02
C ILE A 291 9.32 26.98 1.84
N GLU A 292 10.23 27.71 1.18
CA GLU A 292 11.07 27.19 0.09
C GLU A 292 10.31 26.51 -1.07
N GLY A 293 9.08 26.97 -1.36
CA GLY A 293 8.24 26.41 -2.42
C GLY A 293 7.40 25.20 -2.01
N ASN A 294 7.35 24.88 -0.71
CA ASN A 294 6.50 23.88 -0.10
C ASN A 294 5.47 24.54 0.82
N VAL A 295 4.37 23.86 1.12
CA VAL A 295 3.44 24.25 2.20
C VAL A 295 3.64 23.35 3.40
N HIS A 296 4.02 23.94 4.52
CA HIS A 296 4.09 23.28 5.81
C HIS A 296 2.74 23.44 6.52
N ILE A 297 2.16 22.31 6.94
CA ILE A 297 0.90 22.26 7.68
C ILE A 297 1.24 22.01 9.15
N PHE A 298 1.02 23.01 9.97
CA PHE A 298 1.17 22.92 11.41
C PHE A 298 -0.18 22.80 12.08
N ARG A 299 -0.27 22.01 13.16
CA ARG A 299 -1.43 21.93 14.04
C ARG A 299 -1.15 22.59 15.38
N ASN A 300 -2.08 23.42 15.83
CA ASN A 300 -2.12 23.96 17.18
C ASN A 300 -2.80 22.95 18.11
N ASN A 301 -2.05 22.42 19.08
CA ASN A 301 -2.52 21.39 19.99
C ASN A 301 -3.04 21.96 21.33
N VAL A 302 -3.19 23.27 21.43
CA VAL A 302 -3.72 23.94 22.64
C VAL A 302 -5.11 23.41 22.95
N GLY A 303 -5.24 22.69 24.08
CA GLY A 303 -6.51 22.09 24.52
C GLY A 303 -6.65 20.58 24.24
N LEU A 304 -5.69 19.97 23.54
CA LEU A 304 -5.52 18.51 23.50
C LEU A 304 -4.71 18.06 24.74
N PHE A 305 -4.87 16.81 25.18
CA PHE A 305 -4.35 16.28 26.47
C PHE A 305 -2.86 16.58 26.72
N GLN A 306 -2.47 16.98 27.96
CA GLN A 306 -1.08 17.26 28.41
C GLN A 306 -0.26 18.22 27.50
N SER A 307 0.97 18.55 27.89
CA SER A 307 1.86 19.49 27.19
C SER A 307 2.39 18.91 25.87
N LEU A 308 1.53 18.77 24.87
CA LEU A 308 1.96 18.45 23.51
C LEU A 308 2.75 19.63 22.91
N PRO A 309 3.73 19.36 22.04
CA PRO A 309 4.32 20.39 21.19
C PRO A 309 3.22 21.17 20.45
N SER A 310 3.36 22.49 20.37
CA SER A 310 2.42 23.36 19.66
C SER A 310 3.13 24.65 19.23
N PRO A 311 3.08 25.02 17.94
CA PRO A 311 2.56 24.22 16.83
C PRO A 311 3.37 22.93 16.61
N ASP A 312 2.72 21.94 16.01
CA ASP A 312 3.23 20.60 15.70
C ASP A 312 3.17 20.42 14.17
N LEU A 313 4.26 20.05 13.51
CA LEU A 313 4.28 19.90 12.05
C LEU A 313 3.61 18.57 11.70
N VAL A 314 2.47 18.60 10.99
CA VAL A 314 1.77 17.35 10.62
C VAL A 314 1.99 16.96 9.16
N ALA A 315 2.33 17.92 8.30
CA ALA A 315 2.67 17.62 6.91
C ALA A 315 3.53 18.68 6.23
N ILE A 316 4.25 18.24 5.20
CA ILE A 316 4.90 19.09 4.20
C ILE A 316 4.36 18.68 2.84
N VAL A 317 3.71 19.61 2.14
CA VAL A 317 3.28 19.43 0.74
C VAL A 317 4.37 20.00 -0.17
N GLU A 318 5.03 19.11 -0.89
CA GLU A 318 6.20 19.46 -1.69
C GLU A 318 5.84 20.09 -3.02
N ALA A 319 6.65 21.06 -3.46
CA ALA A 319 6.56 21.70 -4.77
C ALA A 319 5.20 22.37 -5.07
N VAL A 320 4.51 22.80 -4.03
CA VAL A 320 3.27 23.59 -4.11
C VAL A 320 3.49 24.90 -3.33
N PRO A 321 3.34 26.08 -3.97
CA PRO A 321 3.60 27.35 -3.30
C PRO A 321 2.49 27.76 -2.31
N SER A 322 1.28 27.24 -2.48
CA SER A 322 0.10 27.52 -1.64
C SER A 322 -0.98 26.44 -1.84
N LEU A 323 -1.78 26.16 -0.82
CA LEU A 323 -2.98 25.31 -0.93
C LEU A 323 -4.23 26.19 -1.05
N GLY A 324 -5.11 25.84 -1.99
CA GLY A 324 -6.44 26.44 -2.08
C GLY A 324 -7.37 25.90 -0.99
N GLU A 325 -8.49 26.59 -0.74
CA GLU A 325 -9.50 26.14 0.22
C GLU A 325 -10.14 24.81 -0.21
N GLU A 326 -10.25 24.60 -1.52
CA GLU A 326 -10.74 23.37 -2.14
C GLU A 326 -9.81 22.17 -1.94
N SER A 327 -8.54 22.40 -1.60
CA SER A 327 -7.55 21.35 -1.36
C SER A 327 -7.64 20.74 0.04
N LEU A 328 -8.43 21.33 0.95
CA LEU A 328 -8.50 20.91 2.35
C LEU A 328 -9.92 20.49 2.73
N ILE A 329 -10.05 19.29 3.29
CA ILE A 329 -11.27 18.83 3.92
C ILE A 329 -11.03 18.66 5.42
N PHE A 330 -11.88 19.31 6.22
CA PHE A 330 -11.84 19.19 7.67
C PHE A 330 -12.96 18.29 8.17
N VAL A 331 -12.60 17.21 8.87
CA VAL A 331 -13.58 16.30 9.48
C VAL A 331 -13.84 16.67 10.94
N GLN A 332 -15.11 16.90 11.27
CA GLN A 332 -15.57 17.26 12.60
C GLN A 332 -16.74 16.39 13.07
N GLY A 333 -16.80 16.13 14.38
CA GLY A 333 -17.93 15.49 15.02
C GLY A 333 -18.94 16.51 15.53
N SER A 334 -20.24 16.31 15.25
CA SER A 334 -21.31 17.04 15.95
C SER A 334 -22.04 16.12 16.93
N LEU A 335 -22.42 16.65 18.11
CA LEU A 335 -23.35 15.98 19.02
C LEU A 335 -24.73 15.96 18.36
N GLY A 336 -25.08 14.83 17.73
CA GLY A 336 -26.30 14.68 16.94
C GLY A 336 -26.17 13.71 15.76
N GLY A 337 -24.96 13.25 15.44
CA GLY A 337 -24.74 12.22 14.42
C GLY A 337 -24.63 12.73 12.98
N SER A 338 -24.62 14.05 12.76
CA SER A 338 -24.28 14.60 11.44
C SER A 338 -22.78 14.82 11.30
N ILE A 339 -22.20 14.20 10.28
CA ILE A 339 -20.82 14.45 9.82
C ILE A 339 -20.87 15.76 9.01
N SER A 340 -20.00 16.71 9.35
CA SER A 340 -19.88 17.97 8.63
C SER A 340 -18.53 17.99 7.91
N PHE A 341 -18.55 18.18 6.59
CA PHE A 341 -17.36 18.57 5.84
C PHE A 341 -17.39 20.09 5.75
N LEU A 342 -16.44 20.75 6.41
CA LEU A 342 -16.34 22.21 6.36
C LEU A 342 -15.25 22.59 5.37
N SER A 343 -15.61 23.41 4.38
CA SER A 343 -14.63 24.23 3.68
C SER A 343 -14.26 25.41 4.59
N PRO A 344 -13.02 25.95 4.51
CA PRO A 344 -12.71 27.24 5.10
C PRO A 344 -13.73 28.31 4.63
N SER A 345 -14.03 29.28 5.48
CA SER A 345 -14.87 30.43 5.11
C SER A 345 -13.96 31.54 4.57
N PRO A 346 -14.42 32.32 3.56
CA PRO A 346 -13.59 33.24 2.78
C PRO A 346 -12.99 34.41 3.54
#